data_AF-A0A7V9MQG5-F1
#
_entry.id   AF-A0A7V9MQG5-F1
#
_cell.length_a   1.000
_cell.length_b   1.000
_cell.length_c   1.000
_cell.angle_alpha   90.00
_cell.angle_beta   90.00
_cell.angle_gamma   90.00
#
_symmetry.space_group_name_H-M   'P 1'
#
loop_
_entity.id
_entity.type
_entity.pdbx_description
1 polymer ?
#
loop_
_entity_poly.entity_id
_entity_poly.type
_entity_poly.pdbx_seq_one_letter_code
_entity_poly.pdbx_strand_id
1 'polypeptide(L)'
;MATAGTALVEKPGKASAPQTHSTDGQQPEKFDSFARRHIGANDETIAEMLKVVGFPDLDALIDATVPKNIRRKQALDLPAAKTEREALQELHQIASKNRVARSLIGAGYHDCFTPPVIQRNILENPGWYTAYTPYQAEIAQGRLEALLNFQTMVTDLTALDIANASLLDEATAAAEAMALCAAVKNEPLDGSAFFVSQDCHPQTIGVVRTRAQALGIRVLVDDHRQFDFKENVFGVLLQYPATDGAIYDYTEYIEHAHASGALAVVAADILSLTLLKPPGEFGADVAVGSTQRFGVPLGFGGPHAAYFATRDTFKRHMAGRLVGVSHDAAGRMGYRLALQTREQHIRRDKATSNICTAQVLLAVIASM
;
A
#
# COMPACT_ATOMS: atom_id res chain seq x y z
N MET A 1 35.53 55.29 87.50
CA MET A 1 36.90 55.62 87.02
C MET A 1 37.21 54.62 85.91
N ALA A 2 36.99 54.98 84.63
CA ALA A 2 37.94 55.71 83.76
C ALA A 2 39.22 54.87 83.58
N THR A 3 39.70 54.45 82.40
CA THR A 3 39.75 54.91 80.99
C THR A 3 40.61 53.86 80.25
N ALA A 4 40.77 53.71 78.94
CA ALA A 4 40.18 54.14 77.67
C ALA A 4 40.98 53.37 76.58
N GLY A 5 40.40 53.12 75.41
CA GLY A 5 41.11 52.51 74.28
C GLY A 5 40.24 52.40 73.03
N THR A 6 40.01 53.53 72.37
CA THR A 6 39.30 53.68 71.10
C THR A 6 40.11 53.12 69.92
N ALA A 7 39.46 52.31 69.07
CA ALA A 7 39.96 51.98 67.73
C ALA A 7 38.87 52.28 66.68
N LEU A 8 39.33 52.92 65.61
CA LEU A 8 38.55 53.58 64.57
C LEU A 8 37.92 52.58 63.59
N VAL A 9 36.76 52.96 63.06
CA VAL A 9 35.97 52.26 62.04
C VAL A 9 36.58 52.52 60.66
N GLU A 10 37.07 51.47 59.99
CA GLU A 10 37.34 51.48 58.54
C GLU A 10 36.13 50.94 57.76
N LYS A 11 35.72 51.67 56.71
CA LYS A 11 34.65 51.26 55.79
C LYS A 11 35.15 50.19 54.82
N PRO A 12 34.44 49.07 54.61
CA PRO A 12 34.78 48.12 53.56
C PRO A 12 34.52 48.71 52.17
N GLY A 13 35.51 48.58 51.29
CA GLY A 13 35.46 49.04 49.90
C GLY A 13 34.42 48.29 49.04
N LYS A 14 33.92 48.99 48.02
CA LYS A 14 33.06 48.41 46.97
C LYS A 14 33.83 47.35 46.19
N ALA A 15 33.59 46.08 46.46
CA ALA A 15 33.96 45.00 45.57
C ALA A 15 33.03 45.00 44.35
N SER A 16 33.61 45.07 43.15
CA SER A 16 32.90 44.94 41.88
C SER A 16 32.21 43.58 41.78
N ALA A 17 30.92 43.58 41.44
CA ALA A 17 30.15 42.37 41.23
C ALA A 17 30.79 41.49 40.13
N PRO A 18 30.82 40.16 40.29
CA PRO A 18 31.21 39.26 39.21
C PRO A 18 30.20 39.39 38.08
N GLN A 19 30.70 39.57 36.85
CA GLN A 19 29.89 39.48 35.65
C GLN A 19 29.23 38.09 35.59
N THR A 20 27.92 38.06 35.71
CA THR A 20 27.12 36.86 35.43
C THR A 20 27.21 36.59 33.94
N HIS A 21 28.03 35.62 33.54
CA HIS A 21 27.86 34.96 32.25
C HIS A 21 26.48 34.33 32.22
N SER A 22 25.62 34.83 31.36
CA SER A 22 24.34 34.22 31.01
C SER A 22 24.62 32.85 30.36
N THR A 23 24.54 31.79 31.15
CA THR A 23 24.37 30.43 30.62
C THR A 23 22.93 30.32 30.10
N ASP A 24 22.71 30.74 28.86
CA ASP A 24 21.47 30.45 28.15
C ASP A 24 21.33 28.92 28.02
N GLY A 25 20.40 28.37 28.80
CA GLY A 25 19.53 27.26 28.42
C GLY A 25 20.15 26.00 27.82
N GLN A 26 21.06 25.33 28.52
CA GLN A 26 21.17 23.87 28.35
C GLN A 26 19.98 23.21 29.04
N GLN A 27 18.90 23.00 28.28
CA GLN A 27 17.88 22.02 28.68
C GLN A 27 18.60 20.70 28.95
N PRO A 28 18.33 20.00 30.07
CA PRO A 28 18.94 18.71 30.34
C PRO A 28 18.69 17.80 29.13
N GLU A 29 19.73 17.13 28.64
CA GLU A 29 19.60 16.16 27.56
C GLU A 29 18.44 15.21 27.87
N LYS A 30 17.37 15.27 27.07
CA LYS A 30 16.28 14.32 27.18
C LYS A 30 16.80 12.98 26.65
N PHE A 31 17.34 12.16 27.54
CA PHE A 31 17.73 10.77 27.27
C PHE A 31 16.61 9.94 26.60
N ASP A 32 15.35 10.38 26.73
CA ASP A 32 14.13 9.78 26.17
C ASP A 32 13.69 10.39 24.81
N SER A 33 14.61 10.97 24.04
CA SER A 33 14.31 11.50 22.69
C SER A 33 14.28 10.39 21.64
N PHE A 34 13.14 10.23 20.94
CA PHE A 34 12.98 9.27 19.84
C PHE A 34 14.01 9.48 18.71
N ALA A 35 14.42 10.73 18.45
CA ALA A 35 15.39 11.04 17.40
C ALA A 35 16.72 10.29 17.59
N ARG A 36 17.15 10.06 18.84
CA ARG A 36 18.37 9.30 19.17
C ARG A 36 18.25 7.79 18.91
N ARG A 37 17.03 7.27 18.85
CA ARG A 37 16.75 5.86 18.49
C ARG A 37 16.57 5.70 16.98
N HIS A 38 16.00 6.72 16.34
CA HIS A 38 15.73 6.73 14.91
C HIS A 38 16.98 7.03 14.06
N ILE A 39 17.78 8.01 14.46
CA ILE A 39 19.01 8.39 13.76
C ILE A 39 20.16 7.54 14.27
N GLY A 40 20.76 6.72 13.39
CA GLY A 40 21.83 5.80 13.77
C GLY A 40 23.16 6.48 14.12
N ALA A 41 23.48 7.61 13.48
CA ALA A 41 24.72 8.34 13.71
C ALA A 41 24.61 9.27 14.93
N ASN A 42 25.55 9.15 15.86
CA ASN A 42 25.70 10.08 16.99
C ASN A 42 26.66 11.23 16.64
N ASP A 43 26.83 12.19 17.56
CA ASP A 43 27.66 13.38 17.34
C ASP A 43 29.13 13.05 17.00
N GLU A 44 29.69 12.01 17.63
CA GLU A 44 31.05 11.54 17.34
C GLU A 44 31.16 11.00 15.90
N THR A 45 30.23 10.14 15.50
CA THR A 45 30.16 9.56 14.15
C THR A 45 29.95 10.67 13.11
N ILE A 46 29.07 11.63 13.40
CA ILE A 46 28.82 12.79 12.54
C ILE A 46 30.11 13.60 12.36
N ALA A 47 30.84 13.88 13.44
CA ALA A 47 32.10 14.61 13.37
C ALA A 47 33.17 13.86 12.56
N GLU A 48 33.25 12.53 12.67
CA GLU A 48 34.13 11.71 11.83
C GLU A 48 33.74 11.76 10.35
N MET A 49 32.45 11.59 10.04
CA MET A 49 31.94 11.67 8.67
C MET A 49 32.19 13.04 8.04
N LEU A 50 31.98 14.12 8.80
CA LEU A 50 32.21 15.50 8.34
C LEU A 50 33.67 15.75 7.98
N LYS A 51 34.62 15.20 8.74
CA LYS A 51 36.06 15.26 8.39
C LYS A 51 36.35 14.59 7.05
N VAL A 52 35.72 13.43 6.79
CA VAL A 52 35.90 12.69 5.52
C VAL A 52 35.37 13.51 4.34
N VAL A 53 34.20 14.15 4.48
CA VAL A 53 33.61 14.96 3.40
C VAL A 53 34.13 16.40 3.35
N GLY A 54 35.00 16.81 4.28
CA GLY A 54 35.69 18.10 4.28
C GLY A 54 34.84 19.29 4.73
N PHE A 55 33.80 19.06 5.54
CA PHE A 55 32.94 20.13 6.08
C PHE A 55 33.13 20.31 7.59
N PRO A 56 33.06 21.55 8.11
CA PRO A 56 33.28 21.82 9.53
C PRO A 56 32.10 21.40 10.42
N ASP A 57 30.88 21.43 9.88
CA ASP A 57 29.64 21.09 10.57
C ASP A 57 28.53 20.71 9.56
N LEU A 58 27.39 20.24 10.08
CA LEU A 58 26.25 19.88 9.25
C LEU A 58 25.64 21.09 8.53
N ASP A 59 25.65 22.29 9.13
CA ASP A 59 25.06 23.48 8.52
C ASP A 59 25.83 23.90 7.26
N ALA A 60 27.16 23.86 7.29
CA ALA A 60 28.03 24.12 6.15
C ALA A 60 27.83 23.08 5.04
N LEU A 61 27.67 21.79 5.39
CA LEU A 61 27.34 20.73 4.44
C LEU A 61 25.98 21.00 3.77
N ILE A 62 24.95 21.34 4.55
CA ILE A 62 23.62 21.67 4.03
C ILE A 62 23.64 22.94 3.17
N ASP A 63 24.37 23.98 3.56
CA ASP A 63 24.51 25.21 2.78
C ASP A 63 25.19 24.99 1.42
N ALA A 64 26.13 24.06 1.35
CA ALA A 64 26.77 23.65 0.10
C ALA A 64 25.90 22.70 -0.75
N THR A 65 24.97 21.98 -0.13
CA THR A 65 24.14 20.95 -0.79
C THR A 65 22.80 21.49 -1.29
N VAL A 66 22.10 22.30 -0.49
CA VAL A 66 20.73 22.74 -0.77
C VAL A 66 20.71 24.19 -1.24
N PRO A 67 20.22 24.49 -2.46
CA PRO A 67 20.15 25.86 -2.96
C PRO A 67 19.37 26.80 -2.03
N LYS A 68 19.98 27.93 -1.66
CA LYS A 68 19.43 28.87 -0.66
C LYS A 68 18.08 29.46 -1.05
N ASN A 69 17.79 29.59 -2.35
CA ASN A 69 16.53 30.14 -2.86
C ASN A 69 15.32 29.22 -2.65
N ILE A 70 15.52 27.92 -2.43
CA ILE A 70 14.45 26.94 -2.13
C ILE A 70 14.44 26.50 -0.66
N ARG A 71 15.44 26.86 0.14
CA ARG A 71 15.52 26.51 1.56
C ARG A 71 14.46 27.29 2.36
N ARG A 72 13.74 26.60 3.25
CA ARG A 72 12.84 27.26 4.21
C ARG A 72 13.65 28.18 5.12
N LYS A 73 13.18 29.42 5.26
CA LYS A 73 13.81 30.46 6.10
C LYS A 73 13.43 30.37 7.58
N GLN A 74 12.39 29.61 7.89
CA GLN A 74 11.84 29.46 9.23
C GLN A 74 11.77 27.98 9.59
N ALA A 75 11.90 27.70 10.89
CA ALA A 75 11.68 26.37 11.42
C ALA A 75 10.28 25.85 11.08
N LEU A 76 10.11 24.53 11.14
CA LEU A 76 8.78 23.93 11.04
C LEU A 76 7.96 24.33 12.28
N ASP A 77 6.77 24.88 12.05
CA ASP A 77 5.80 25.18 13.12
C ASP A 77 5.10 23.88 13.48
N LEU A 78 5.65 23.16 14.46
CA LEU A 78 5.19 21.86 14.92
C LEU A 78 5.05 21.86 16.44
N PRO A 79 4.16 21.03 17.00
CA PRO A 79 4.12 20.78 18.43
C PRO A 79 5.48 20.32 18.96
N ALA A 80 5.76 20.60 20.23
CA ALA A 80 6.97 20.10 20.88
C ALA A 80 7.05 18.57 20.76
N ALA A 81 8.27 18.07 20.51
CA ALA A 81 8.52 16.64 20.40
C ALA A 81 8.13 15.91 21.69
N LYS A 82 7.44 14.78 21.53
CA LYS A 82 7.03 13.88 22.60
C LYS A 82 8.01 12.72 22.71
N THR A 83 8.14 12.17 23.91
CA THR A 83 8.78 10.86 24.12
C THR A 83 7.96 9.75 23.46
N GLU A 84 8.55 8.58 23.24
CA GLU A 84 7.84 7.42 22.68
C GLU A 84 6.60 7.07 23.52
N ARG A 85 6.73 7.13 24.85
CA ARG A 85 5.66 6.82 25.80
C ARG A 85 4.51 7.84 25.73
N GLU A 86 4.84 9.13 25.68
CA GLU A 86 3.83 10.20 25.58
C GLU A 86 3.06 10.11 24.26
N ALA A 87 3.75 9.81 23.15
CA ALA A 87 3.13 9.63 21.85
C ALA A 87 2.14 8.45 21.84
N LEU A 88 2.53 7.30 22.43
CA LEU A 88 1.63 6.14 22.57
C LEU A 88 0.42 6.44 23.45
N GLN A 89 0.61 7.15 24.57
CA GLN A 89 -0.49 7.51 25.46
C GLN A 89 -1.49 8.45 24.78
N GLU A 90 -1.00 9.46 24.06
CA GLU A 90 -1.86 10.35 23.27
C GLU A 90 -2.60 9.57 22.18
N LEU A 91 -1.90 8.71 21.43
CA LEU A 91 -2.52 7.92 20.38
C LEU A 91 -3.62 7.00 20.94
N HIS A 92 -3.41 6.44 22.13
CA HIS A 92 -4.43 5.66 22.83
C HIS A 92 -5.66 6.51 23.22
N GLN A 93 -5.47 7.76 23.67
CA GLN A 93 -6.57 8.68 23.95
C GLN A 93 -7.35 9.09 22.71
N ILE A 94 -6.71 9.15 21.54
CA ILE A 94 -7.38 9.39 20.26
C ILE A 94 -8.14 8.14 19.85
N ALA A 95 -7.48 6.98 19.87
CA ALA A 95 -8.06 5.70 19.47
C ALA A 95 -9.27 5.30 20.33
N SER A 96 -9.28 5.63 21.62
CA SER A 96 -10.40 5.33 22.53
C SER A 96 -11.68 6.11 22.22
N LYS A 97 -11.62 7.13 21.34
CA LYS A 97 -12.80 7.84 20.83
C LYS A 97 -13.53 7.04 19.75
N ASN A 98 -12.86 6.08 19.12
CA ASN A 98 -13.49 5.21 18.13
C ASN A 98 -14.50 4.29 18.80
N ARG A 99 -15.62 4.02 18.10
CA ARG A 99 -16.62 3.04 18.55
C ARG A 99 -16.49 1.79 17.69
N VAL A 100 -16.04 0.70 18.30
CA VAL A 100 -15.99 -0.61 17.65
C VAL A 100 -17.38 -1.22 17.70
N ALA A 101 -18.06 -1.24 16.55
CA ALA A 101 -19.38 -1.85 16.38
C ALA A 101 -19.29 -3.14 15.56
N ARG A 102 -20.31 -3.99 15.67
CA ARG A 102 -20.50 -5.11 14.75
C ARG A 102 -21.06 -4.57 13.44
N SER A 103 -20.17 -4.27 12.50
CA SER A 103 -20.53 -3.71 11.20
C SER A 103 -20.92 -4.83 10.23
N LEU A 104 -22.22 -4.96 9.95
CA LEU A 104 -22.77 -5.87 8.93
C LEU A 104 -23.10 -5.11 7.63
N ILE A 105 -22.29 -4.09 7.31
CA ILE A 105 -22.49 -3.24 6.13
C ILE A 105 -22.17 -3.99 4.83
N GLY A 106 -21.18 -4.90 4.86
CA GLY A 106 -20.70 -5.58 3.66
C GLY A 106 -19.97 -4.61 2.72
N ALA A 107 -20.43 -4.52 1.47
CA ALA A 107 -19.87 -3.64 0.45
C ALA A 107 -18.34 -3.83 0.25
N GLY A 108 -17.89 -5.09 0.23
CA GLY A 108 -16.48 -5.45 0.00
C GLY A 108 -15.61 -5.56 1.26
N TYR A 109 -16.16 -5.24 2.43
CA TYR A 109 -15.45 -5.35 3.72
C TYR A 109 -16.23 -6.20 4.71
N HIS A 110 -15.59 -7.25 5.19
CA HIS A 110 -16.21 -8.24 6.07
C HIS A 110 -15.29 -8.54 7.24
N ASP A 111 -15.81 -8.41 8.45
CA ASP A 111 -15.02 -8.73 9.64
C ASP A 111 -14.58 -10.19 9.61
N CYS A 112 -13.37 -10.46 10.09
CA CYS A 112 -12.75 -11.78 10.07
C CYS A 112 -11.80 -11.95 11.24
N PHE A 113 -11.53 -13.20 11.60
CA PHE A 113 -10.52 -13.51 12.61
C PHE A 113 -9.15 -13.55 11.95
N THR A 114 -8.26 -12.61 12.31
CA THR A 114 -6.83 -12.75 12.05
C THR A 114 -6.26 -13.84 12.96
N PRO A 115 -5.76 -14.97 12.42
CA PRO A 115 -5.21 -16.01 13.27
C PRO A 115 -4.08 -15.45 14.15
N PRO A 116 -4.11 -15.62 15.49
CA PRO A 116 -3.12 -14.99 16.38
C PRO A 116 -1.67 -15.37 16.07
N VAL A 117 -1.45 -16.57 15.53
CA VAL A 117 -0.13 -17.03 15.09
C VAL A 117 0.38 -16.21 13.90
N ILE A 118 -0.48 -15.81 12.97
CA ILE A 118 -0.14 -14.96 11.83
C ILE A 118 0.05 -13.51 12.28
N GLN A 119 -0.86 -12.99 13.12
CA GLN A 119 -0.71 -11.65 13.68
C GLN A 119 0.65 -11.48 14.37
N ARG A 120 0.98 -12.38 15.30
CA ARG A 120 2.21 -12.27 16.09
C ARG A 120 3.48 -12.53 15.27
N ASN A 121 3.49 -13.55 14.40
CA ASN A 121 4.72 -14.01 13.77
C ASN A 121 4.97 -13.43 12.36
N ILE A 122 3.98 -12.75 11.77
CA ILE A 122 4.09 -12.08 10.47
C ILE A 122 3.82 -10.59 10.61
N LEU A 123 2.60 -10.19 10.98
CA LEU A 123 2.19 -8.77 10.99
C LEU A 123 3.01 -7.94 12.01
N GLU A 124 3.25 -8.50 13.19
CA GLU A 124 4.00 -7.85 14.28
C GLU A 124 5.49 -8.25 14.29
N ASN A 125 5.99 -8.88 13.22
CA ASN A 125 7.37 -9.35 13.13
C ASN A 125 8.21 -8.52 12.13
N PRO A 126 9.22 -7.77 12.60
CA PRO A 126 10.06 -6.94 11.73
C PRO A 126 10.83 -7.76 10.68
N GLY A 127 11.07 -9.06 10.90
CA GLY A 127 11.65 -9.94 9.89
C GLY A 127 10.81 -10.06 8.60
N TRP A 128 9.51 -9.78 8.68
CA TRP A 128 8.60 -9.81 7.54
C TRP A 128 8.28 -8.42 6.97
N TYR A 129 8.11 -7.40 7.81
CA TYR A 129 7.62 -6.09 7.35
C TYR A 129 8.71 -5.03 7.06
N THR A 130 9.97 -5.28 7.41
CA THR A 130 11.05 -4.28 7.18
C THR A 130 11.71 -4.39 5.81
N ALA A 131 11.68 -5.57 5.19
CA ALA A 131 12.18 -5.75 3.84
C ALA A 131 11.28 -5.06 2.80
N TYR A 132 11.86 -4.72 1.66
CA TYR A 132 11.12 -4.14 0.54
C TYR A 132 10.90 -5.16 -0.59
N THR A 133 10.57 -4.66 -1.77
CA THR A 133 10.40 -5.44 -2.99
C THR A 133 11.53 -6.49 -3.16
N PRO A 134 11.21 -7.75 -3.52
CA PRO A 134 12.21 -8.81 -3.72
C PRO A 134 12.99 -8.65 -5.03
N TYR A 135 13.69 -7.52 -5.21
CA TYR A 135 14.55 -7.27 -6.38
C TYR A 135 15.77 -8.20 -6.40
N GLN A 136 16.34 -8.49 -5.23
CA GLN A 136 17.42 -9.46 -5.04
C GLN A 136 16.78 -10.79 -4.62
N ALA A 137 16.51 -11.66 -5.59
CA ALA A 137 15.68 -12.85 -5.39
C ALA A 137 16.32 -13.88 -4.46
N GLU A 138 17.65 -14.02 -4.53
CA GLU A 138 18.47 -14.98 -3.79
C GLU A 138 18.32 -14.84 -2.27
N ILE A 139 18.11 -13.61 -1.79
CA ILE A 139 17.91 -13.27 -0.38
C ILE A 139 16.45 -12.91 -0.08
N ALA A 140 15.52 -13.36 -0.92
CA ALA A 140 14.11 -13.05 -0.83
C ALA A 140 13.17 -14.24 -1.04
N GLN A 141 13.72 -15.47 -1.11
CA GLN A 141 12.95 -16.67 -1.45
C GLN A 141 11.73 -16.88 -0.54
N GLY A 142 11.82 -16.66 0.77
CA GLY A 142 10.69 -16.88 1.69
C GLY A 142 9.45 -16.05 1.35
N ARG A 143 9.60 -14.74 1.08
CA ARG A 143 8.46 -13.89 0.69
C ARG A 143 8.03 -14.09 -0.77
N LEU A 144 8.94 -14.50 -1.64
CA LEU A 144 8.59 -14.87 -3.01
C LEU A 144 7.73 -16.14 -3.03
N GLU A 145 8.06 -17.13 -2.20
CA GLU A 145 7.27 -18.34 -2.04
C GLU A 145 5.88 -18.05 -1.47
N ALA A 146 5.79 -17.23 -0.41
CA ALA A 146 4.50 -16.82 0.15
C ALA A 146 3.61 -16.06 -0.87
N LEU A 147 4.22 -15.27 -1.77
CA LEU A 147 3.50 -14.63 -2.87
C LEU A 147 3.13 -15.61 -3.99
N LEU A 148 3.93 -16.64 -4.22
CA LEU A 148 3.55 -17.73 -5.12
C LEU A 148 2.35 -18.50 -4.55
N ASN A 149 2.32 -18.78 -3.24
CA ASN A 149 1.17 -19.36 -2.55
C ASN A 149 -0.08 -18.49 -2.70
N PHE A 150 0.06 -17.16 -2.56
CA PHE A 150 -1.03 -16.22 -2.81
C PHE A 150 -1.56 -16.34 -4.24
N GLN A 151 -0.66 -16.35 -5.23
CA GLN A 151 -1.04 -16.51 -6.64
C GLN A 151 -1.76 -17.84 -6.89
N THR A 152 -1.24 -18.94 -6.34
CA THR A 152 -1.84 -20.27 -6.46
C THR A 152 -3.21 -20.33 -5.81
N MET A 153 -3.36 -19.82 -4.58
CA MET A 153 -4.64 -19.73 -3.89
C MET A 153 -5.68 -18.97 -4.73
N VAL A 154 -5.27 -17.84 -5.33
CA VAL A 154 -6.16 -17.05 -6.19
C VAL A 154 -6.51 -17.82 -7.47
N THR A 155 -5.54 -18.44 -8.16
CA THR A 155 -5.84 -19.21 -9.38
C THR A 155 -6.75 -20.40 -9.09
N ASP A 156 -6.55 -21.10 -7.98
CA ASP A 156 -7.37 -22.25 -7.58
C ASP A 156 -8.81 -21.82 -7.29
N LEU A 157 -9.00 -20.75 -6.51
CA LEU A 157 -10.34 -20.26 -6.13
C LEU A 157 -11.05 -19.54 -7.27
N THR A 158 -10.34 -18.94 -8.22
CA THR A 158 -10.96 -18.25 -9.36
C THR A 158 -11.09 -19.12 -10.61
N ALA A 159 -10.43 -20.29 -10.63
CA ALA A 159 -10.30 -21.16 -11.80
C ALA A 159 -9.72 -20.45 -13.04
N LEU A 160 -8.85 -19.46 -12.84
CA LEU A 160 -8.14 -18.73 -13.89
C LEU A 160 -6.66 -19.14 -13.94
N ASP A 161 -6.03 -18.93 -15.09
CA ASP A 161 -4.74 -19.55 -15.39
C ASP A 161 -3.57 -18.90 -14.65
N ILE A 162 -3.67 -17.60 -14.34
CA ILE A 162 -2.57 -16.83 -13.75
C ILE A 162 -3.09 -15.69 -12.88
N ALA A 163 -2.44 -15.45 -11.74
CA ALA A 163 -2.70 -14.35 -10.83
C ALA A 163 -1.44 -13.54 -10.53
N ASN A 164 -1.60 -12.25 -10.25
CA ASN A 164 -0.50 -11.37 -9.87
C ASN A 164 -0.18 -11.43 -8.37
N ALA A 165 0.91 -10.78 -7.97
CA ALA A 165 1.36 -10.67 -6.58
C ALA A 165 0.75 -9.45 -5.86
N SER A 166 -0.58 -9.29 -6.00
CA SER A 166 -1.46 -8.24 -5.46
C SER A 166 -1.55 -6.91 -6.21
N LEU A 167 -2.70 -6.25 -6.03
CA LEU A 167 -2.98 -4.84 -6.32
C LEU A 167 -3.35 -4.10 -5.02
N LEU A 168 -3.76 -2.83 -5.14
CA LEU A 168 -3.95 -1.91 -4.01
C LEU A 168 -5.24 -2.13 -3.23
N ASP A 169 -6.36 -2.29 -3.94
CA ASP A 169 -7.70 -2.56 -3.42
C ASP A 169 -8.60 -3.07 -4.57
N GLU A 170 -9.81 -3.55 -4.25
CA GLU A 170 -10.74 -4.12 -5.24
C GLU A 170 -11.12 -3.12 -6.33
N ALA A 171 -11.37 -1.88 -5.95
CA ALA A 171 -11.86 -0.84 -6.85
C ALA A 171 -10.81 -0.46 -7.91
N THR A 172 -9.54 -0.35 -7.49
CA THR A 172 -8.41 -0.16 -8.38
C THR A 172 -8.12 -1.41 -9.21
N ALA A 173 -8.28 -2.61 -8.67
CA ALA A 173 -8.15 -3.85 -9.44
C ALA A 173 -9.18 -3.95 -10.58
N ALA A 174 -10.43 -3.58 -10.32
CA ALA A 174 -11.46 -3.49 -11.36
C ALA A 174 -11.14 -2.46 -12.45
N ALA A 175 -10.54 -1.32 -12.07
CA ALA A 175 -10.09 -0.33 -13.04
C ALA A 175 -8.88 -0.80 -13.87
N GLU A 176 -7.96 -1.56 -13.27
CA GLU A 176 -6.86 -2.20 -14.01
C GLU A 176 -7.40 -3.29 -14.96
N ALA A 177 -8.50 -3.96 -14.61
CA ALA A 177 -9.15 -4.94 -15.49
C ALA A 177 -9.76 -4.25 -16.72
N MET A 178 -10.44 -3.12 -16.52
CA MET A 178 -10.89 -2.27 -17.62
C MET A 178 -9.72 -1.85 -18.53
N ALA A 179 -8.59 -1.42 -17.95
CA ALA A 179 -7.41 -1.04 -18.71
C ALA A 179 -6.79 -2.23 -19.49
N LEU A 180 -6.79 -3.42 -18.90
CA LEU A 180 -6.39 -4.65 -19.59
C LEU A 180 -7.31 -4.93 -20.78
N CYS A 181 -8.64 -4.86 -20.59
CA CYS A 181 -9.59 -5.09 -21.68
C CYS A 181 -9.38 -4.11 -22.83
N ALA A 182 -9.18 -2.83 -22.52
CA ALA A 182 -8.86 -1.81 -23.52
C ALA A 182 -7.55 -2.11 -24.26
N ALA A 183 -6.50 -2.55 -23.55
CA ALA A 183 -5.21 -2.85 -24.14
C ALA A 183 -5.22 -4.10 -25.04
N VAL A 184 -6.06 -5.09 -24.73
CA VAL A 184 -6.18 -6.34 -25.51
C VAL A 184 -6.90 -6.11 -26.84
N LYS A 185 -7.88 -5.21 -26.90
CA LYS A 185 -8.64 -4.95 -28.13
C LYS A 185 -7.78 -4.50 -29.31
N ASN A 186 -6.65 -3.84 -29.05
CA ASN A 186 -5.67 -3.42 -30.07
C ASN A 186 -6.27 -2.61 -31.25
N GLU A 187 -7.44 -2.00 -31.03
CA GLU A 187 -8.20 -1.17 -31.97
C GLU A 187 -8.67 0.11 -31.25
N PRO A 188 -8.93 1.21 -31.96
CA PRO A 188 -9.52 2.41 -31.37
C PRO A 188 -10.85 2.08 -30.69
N LEU A 189 -11.05 2.58 -29.47
CA LEU A 189 -12.29 2.38 -28.70
C LEU A 189 -13.39 3.38 -29.07
N ASP A 190 -13.28 4.03 -30.24
CA ASP A 190 -14.21 5.05 -30.70
C ASP A 190 -15.63 4.46 -30.80
N GLY A 191 -16.56 5.04 -30.04
CA GLY A 191 -17.94 4.55 -29.97
C GLY A 191 -18.15 3.28 -29.12
N SER A 192 -17.09 2.70 -28.55
CA SER A 192 -17.20 1.57 -27.62
C SER A 192 -17.27 2.05 -26.16
N ALA A 193 -17.97 1.31 -25.30
CA ALA A 193 -18.01 1.55 -23.86
C ALA A 193 -17.43 0.37 -23.05
N PHE A 194 -17.06 0.66 -21.81
CA PHE A 194 -16.93 -0.35 -20.76
C PHE A 194 -18.24 -0.41 -19.99
N PHE A 195 -18.91 -1.55 -20.03
CA PHE A 195 -20.13 -1.76 -19.26
C PHE A 195 -19.79 -2.14 -17.82
N VAL A 196 -20.51 -1.59 -16.86
CA VAL A 196 -20.39 -1.94 -15.44
C VAL A 196 -21.79 -2.23 -14.91
N SER A 197 -22.00 -3.40 -14.34
CA SER A 197 -23.24 -3.71 -13.65
C SER A 197 -23.47 -2.69 -12.53
N GLN A 198 -24.68 -2.14 -12.43
CA GLN A 198 -25.07 -1.27 -11.33
C GLN A 198 -25.01 -1.98 -9.96
N ASP A 199 -24.96 -3.32 -9.96
CA ASP A 199 -24.88 -4.16 -8.77
C ASP A 199 -23.43 -4.39 -8.28
N CYS A 200 -22.44 -3.79 -8.93
CA CYS A 200 -21.09 -3.68 -8.38
C CYS A 200 -21.07 -2.77 -7.14
N HIS A 201 -20.06 -2.93 -6.28
CA HIS A 201 -19.94 -2.02 -5.14
C HIS A 201 -19.81 -0.56 -5.58
N PRO A 202 -20.48 0.39 -4.93
CA PRO A 202 -20.55 1.78 -5.39
C PRO A 202 -19.18 2.46 -5.46
N GLN A 203 -18.26 2.12 -4.54
CA GLN A 203 -16.87 2.61 -4.59
C GLN A 203 -16.09 2.02 -5.78
N THR A 204 -16.36 0.77 -6.16
CA THR A 204 -15.76 0.13 -7.35
C THR A 204 -16.21 0.87 -8.62
N ILE A 205 -17.51 1.14 -8.75
CA ILE A 205 -18.06 1.95 -9.87
C ILE A 205 -17.42 3.34 -9.89
N GLY A 206 -17.28 3.99 -8.74
CA GLY A 206 -16.69 5.33 -8.61
C GLY A 206 -15.23 5.41 -9.10
N VAL A 207 -14.39 4.45 -8.70
CA VAL A 207 -12.99 4.39 -9.12
C VAL A 207 -12.85 4.04 -10.59
N VAL A 208 -13.63 3.08 -11.10
CA VAL A 208 -13.64 2.73 -12.52
C VAL A 208 -14.00 3.93 -13.38
N ARG A 209 -15.07 4.68 -13.03
CA ARG A 209 -15.46 5.92 -13.74
C ARG A 209 -14.35 6.96 -13.71
N THR A 210 -13.70 7.16 -12.57
CA THR A 210 -12.63 8.16 -12.42
C THR A 210 -11.41 7.80 -13.29
N ARG A 211 -11.03 6.53 -13.32
CA ARG A 211 -9.93 6.05 -14.18
C ARG A 211 -10.29 6.12 -15.65
N ALA A 212 -11.53 5.78 -16.01
CA ALA A 212 -12.02 5.87 -17.38
C ALA A 212 -12.01 7.31 -17.89
N GLN A 213 -12.45 8.27 -17.07
CA GLN A 213 -12.44 9.70 -17.41
C GLN A 213 -11.04 10.19 -17.78
N ALA A 214 -10.01 9.80 -17.02
CA ALA A 214 -8.62 10.18 -17.29
C ALA A 214 -8.08 9.58 -18.61
N LEU A 215 -8.65 8.46 -19.06
CA LEU A 215 -8.27 7.77 -20.30
C LEU A 215 -9.18 8.11 -21.49
N GLY A 216 -10.21 8.94 -21.30
CA GLY A 216 -11.22 9.21 -22.32
C GLY A 216 -12.12 8.00 -22.65
N ILE A 217 -12.20 7.02 -21.75
CA ILE A 217 -13.03 5.82 -21.91
C ILE A 217 -14.46 6.13 -21.46
N ARG A 218 -15.44 5.73 -22.26
CA ARG A 218 -16.86 5.82 -21.90
C ARG A 218 -17.25 4.63 -21.01
N VAL A 219 -17.91 4.92 -19.89
CA VAL A 219 -18.44 3.89 -18.97
C VAL A 219 -19.97 3.93 -19.00
N LEU A 220 -20.59 2.80 -19.28
CA LEU A 220 -22.03 2.60 -19.16
C LEU A 220 -22.30 1.84 -17.87
N VAL A 221 -23.14 2.39 -16.99
CA VAL A 221 -23.55 1.71 -15.75
C VAL A 221 -25.04 1.45 -15.82
N ASP A 222 -25.43 0.19 -15.82
CA ASP A 222 -26.83 -0.21 -15.98
C ASP A 222 -27.10 -1.61 -15.37
N ASP A 223 -28.36 -2.04 -15.42
CA ASP A 223 -28.78 -3.40 -15.06
C ASP A 223 -28.30 -4.42 -16.10
N HIS A 224 -27.40 -5.31 -15.69
CA HIS A 224 -26.87 -6.38 -16.54
C HIS A 224 -27.96 -7.34 -17.06
N ARG A 225 -29.12 -7.42 -16.41
CA ARG A 225 -30.24 -8.27 -16.83
C ARG A 225 -31.02 -7.69 -18.01
N GLN A 226 -30.87 -6.40 -18.28
CA GLN A 226 -31.58 -5.67 -19.35
C GLN A 226 -30.66 -5.26 -20.49
N PHE A 227 -29.34 -5.39 -20.33
CA PHE A 227 -28.38 -5.01 -21.34
C PHE A 227 -28.34 -6.04 -22.49
N ASP A 228 -28.68 -5.60 -23.70
CA ASP A 228 -28.89 -6.47 -24.87
C ASP A 228 -27.74 -6.47 -25.88
N PHE A 229 -26.60 -5.86 -25.53
CA PHE A 229 -25.39 -5.76 -26.36
C PHE A 229 -25.60 -5.11 -27.74
N LYS A 230 -26.69 -4.37 -27.97
CA LYS A 230 -26.84 -3.55 -29.20
C LYS A 230 -25.85 -2.41 -29.26
N GLU A 231 -25.44 -1.93 -28.08
CA GLU A 231 -24.38 -0.95 -27.95
C GLU A 231 -23.02 -1.62 -27.90
N ASN A 232 -22.06 -1.12 -28.69
CA ASN A 232 -20.73 -1.70 -28.76
C ASN A 232 -19.99 -1.51 -27.42
N VAL A 233 -19.55 -2.61 -26.82
CA VAL A 233 -18.77 -2.63 -25.59
C VAL A 233 -17.50 -3.46 -25.76
N PHE A 234 -16.41 -3.02 -25.15
CA PHE A 234 -15.14 -3.75 -25.21
C PHE A 234 -14.88 -4.63 -23.99
N GLY A 235 -15.62 -4.40 -22.92
CA GLY A 235 -15.59 -5.23 -21.72
C GLY A 235 -16.80 -4.97 -20.83
N VAL A 236 -17.09 -5.95 -19.99
CA VAL A 236 -18.16 -5.91 -18.99
C VAL A 236 -17.55 -6.17 -17.61
N LEU A 237 -18.00 -5.44 -16.59
CA LEU A 237 -17.68 -5.66 -15.18
C LEU A 237 -18.93 -6.10 -14.42
N LEU A 238 -18.86 -7.28 -13.81
CA LEU A 238 -19.90 -7.90 -13.00
C LEU A 238 -19.39 -8.09 -11.57
N GLN A 239 -20.29 -8.27 -10.60
CA GLN A 239 -19.95 -8.54 -9.19
C GLN A 239 -20.54 -9.88 -8.77
N TYR A 240 -19.76 -10.71 -8.08
CA TYR A 240 -20.15 -12.08 -7.73
C TYR A 240 -19.70 -12.49 -6.31
N PRO A 241 -20.60 -12.54 -5.32
CA PRO A 241 -22.00 -12.10 -5.33
C PRO A 241 -22.13 -10.59 -5.57
N ALA A 242 -23.32 -10.16 -5.98
CA ALA A 242 -23.65 -8.75 -6.15
C ALA A 242 -23.58 -7.95 -4.83
N THR A 243 -23.55 -6.61 -4.93
CA THR A 243 -23.43 -5.73 -3.76
C THR A 243 -24.57 -5.84 -2.76
N ASP A 244 -25.73 -6.34 -3.20
CA ASP A 244 -26.92 -6.61 -2.37
C ASP A 244 -26.95 -8.06 -1.85
N GLY A 245 -25.96 -8.87 -2.21
CA GLY A 245 -25.83 -10.27 -1.85
C GLY A 245 -26.45 -11.26 -2.83
N ALA A 246 -27.05 -10.80 -3.94
CA ALA A 246 -27.61 -11.71 -4.94
C ALA A 246 -26.54 -12.54 -5.65
N ILE A 247 -26.86 -13.80 -5.94
CA ILE A 247 -26.01 -14.72 -6.69
C ILE A 247 -26.69 -14.96 -8.04
N TYR A 248 -26.03 -14.53 -9.11
CA TYR A 248 -26.51 -14.69 -10.47
C TYR A 248 -25.70 -15.76 -11.21
N ASP A 249 -26.33 -16.50 -12.12
CA ASP A 249 -25.60 -17.28 -13.11
C ASP A 249 -25.26 -16.38 -14.30
N TYR A 250 -23.97 -16.08 -14.47
CA TYR A 250 -23.48 -15.22 -15.53
C TYR A 250 -23.07 -15.96 -16.80
N THR A 251 -23.24 -17.29 -16.86
CA THR A 251 -22.78 -18.11 -18.00
C THR A 251 -23.32 -17.59 -19.33
N GLU A 252 -24.64 -17.48 -19.48
CA GLU A 252 -25.26 -16.97 -20.72
C GLU A 252 -24.92 -15.50 -20.99
N TYR A 253 -24.83 -14.66 -19.95
CA TYR A 253 -24.48 -13.25 -20.12
C TYR A 253 -23.05 -13.07 -20.68
N ILE A 254 -22.10 -13.86 -20.17
CA ILE A 254 -20.71 -13.84 -20.61
C ILE A 254 -20.58 -14.41 -22.03
N GLU A 255 -21.34 -15.46 -22.37
CA GLU A 255 -21.40 -15.96 -23.75
C GLU A 255 -21.86 -14.86 -24.73
N HIS A 256 -22.88 -14.08 -24.37
CA HIS A 256 -23.32 -12.94 -25.19
C HIS A 256 -22.25 -11.83 -25.26
N ALA A 257 -21.58 -11.51 -24.15
CA ALA A 257 -20.48 -10.55 -24.14
C ALA A 257 -19.34 -10.99 -25.07
N HIS A 258 -18.96 -12.26 -25.04
CA HIS A 258 -17.95 -12.81 -25.95
C HIS A 258 -18.42 -12.80 -27.40
N ALA A 259 -19.70 -13.08 -27.67
CA ALA A 259 -20.28 -13.00 -29.01
C ALA A 259 -20.28 -11.56 -29.57
N SER A 260 -20.37 -10.54 -28.72
CA SER A 260 -20.16 -9.13 -29.10
C SER A 260 -18.68 -8.72 -29.11
N GLY A 261 -17.77 -9.66 -28.85
CA GLY A 261 -16.33 -9.47 -28.78
C GLY A 261 -15.82 -8.85 -27.49
N ALA A 262 -16.67 -8.53 -26.52
CA ALA A 262 -16.28 -7.93 -25.24
C ALA A 262 -15.58 -8.97 -24.33
N LEU A 263 -14.73 -8.51 -23.42
CA LEU A 263 -14.13 -9.35 -22.37
C LEU A 263 -14.94 -9.27 -21.07
N ALA A 264 -15.02 -10.37 -20.34
CA ALA A 264 -15.76 -10.48 -19.08
C ALA A 264 -14.85 -10.36 -17.86
N VAL A 265 -15.10 -9.32 -17.05
CA VAL A 265 -14.46 -9.10 -15.75
C VAL A 265 -15.46 -9.38 -14.64
N VAL A 266 -15.04 -10.16 -13.64
CA VAL A 266 -15.85 -10.46 -12.46
C VAL A 266 -15.13 -10.03 -11.19
N ALA A 267 -15.69 -9.06 -10.47
CA ALA A 267 -15.30 -8.73 -9.12
C ALA A 267 -15.94 -9.74 -8.15
N ALA A 268 -15.15 -10.70 -7.65
CA ALA A 268 -15.66 -11.81 -6.86
C ALA A 268 -15.14 -11.82 -5.41
N ASP A 269 -15.99 -12.25 -4.49
CA ASP A 269 -15.59 -12.42 -3.09
C ASP A 269 -14.82 -13.74 -2.94
N ILE A 270 -13.54 -13.65 -2.55
CA ILE A 270 -12.63 -14.81 -2.51
C ILE A 270 -13.12 -15.95 -1.58
N LEU A 271 -13.83 -15.63 -0.50
CA LEU A 271 -14.34 -16.66 0.41
C LEU A 271 -15.58 -17.35 -0.17
N SER A 272 -16.44 -16.60 -0.85
CA SER A 272 -17.64 -17.16 -1.50
C SER A 272 -17.27 -18.25 -2.53
N LEU A 273 -16.12 -18.11 -3.20
CA LEU A 273 -15.63 -19.05 -4.20
C LEU A 273 -15.18 -20.41 -3.63
N THR A 274 -15.15 -20.55 -2.30
CA THR A 274 -14.98 -21.87 -1.66
C THR A 274 -16.23 -22.76 -1.81
N LEU A 275 -17.38 -22.16 -2.14
CA LEU A 275 -18.66 -22.85 -2.28
C LEU A 275 -19.31 -22.64 -3.65
N LEU A 276 -19.13 -21.44 -4.22
CA LEU A 276 -19.74 -21.05 -5.49
C LEU A 276 -18.89 -21.50 -6.68
N LYS A 277 -19.55 -21.76 -7.80
CA LYS A 277 -18.87 -22.00 -9.09
C LYS A 277 -17.95 -20.81 -9.37
N PRO A 278 -16.64 -21.01 -9.59
CA PRO A 278 -15.70 -19.90 -9.73
C PRO A 278 -15.76 -19.24 -11.12
N PRO A 279 -15.36 -17.96 -11.25
CA PRO A 279 -15.47 -17.21 -12.50
C PRO A 279 -14.88 -17.87 -13.73
N GLY A 280 -13.73 -18.55 -13.58
CA GLY A 280 -13.08 -19.24 -14.67
C GLY A 280 -13.90 -20.39 -15.27
N GLU A 281 -14.79 -21.01 -14.50
CA GLU A 281 -15.65 -22.12 -14.96
C GLU A 281 -16.92 -21.66 -15.67
N PHE A 282 -17.31 -20.39 -15.54
CA PHE A 282 -18.44 -19.80 -16.26
C PHE A 282 -18.00 -18.76 -17.31
N GLY A 283 -16.72 -18.80 -17.70
CA GLY A 283 -16.22 -18.08 -18.87
C GLY A 283 -15.61 -16.72 -18.61
N ALA A 284 -15.39 -16.30 -17.36
CA ALA A 284 -14.73 -15.01 -17.10
C ALA A 284 -13.31 -14.98 -17.72
N ASP A 285 -12.91 -13.81 -18.21
CA ASP A 285 -11.56 -13.54 -18.72
C ASP A 285 -10.63 -13.04 -17.62
N VAL A 286 -11.19 -12.25 -16.70
CA VAL A 286 -10.50 -11.64 -15.56
C VAL A 286 -11.36 -11.78 -14.31
N ALA A 287 -10.76 -12.14 -13.19
CA ALA A 287 -11.37 -12.06 -11.87
C ALA A 287 -10.55 -11.14 -10.96
N VAL A 288 -11.22 -10.25 -10.24
CA VAL A 288 -10.62 -9.32 -9.29
C VAL A 288 -11.38 -9.35 -7.97
N GLY A 289 -10.79 -8.84 -6.90
CA GLY A 289 -11.48 -8.76 -5.62
C GLY A 289 -10.52 -8.45 -4.49
N SER A 290 -11.05 -8.34 -3.27
CA SER A 290 -10.25 -8.20 -2.05
C SER A 290 -10.00 -9.56 -1.41
N THR A 291 -8.77 -9.80 -0.92
CA THR A 291 -8.49 -10.93 -0.03
C THR A 291 -8.58 -10.56 1.46
N GLN A 292 -9.17 -9.39 1.79
CA GLN A 292 -9.25 -8.89 3.17
C GLN A 292 -9.78 -9.92 4.16
N ARG A 293 -10.90 -10.58 3.80
CA ARG A 293 -11.58 -11.51 4.71
C ARG A 293 -10.84 -12.84 4.92
N PHE A 294 -9.72 -13.06 4.25
CA PHE A 294 -8.75 -14.12 4.58
C PHE A 294 -7.78 -13.60 5.63
N GLY A 295 -8.31 -13.34 6.83
CA GLY A 295 -7.52 -13.08 8.03
C GLY A 295 -6.88 -11.68 8.13
N VAL A 296 -7.22 -10.71 7.28
CA VAL A 296 -6.69 -9.34 7.39
C VAL A 296 -7.71 -8.43 8.10
N PRO A 297 -7.33 -7.65 9.14
CA PRO A 297 -8.27 -6.77 9.84
C PRO A 297 -8.95 -5.75 8.92
N LEU A 298 -10.16 -5.30 9.27
CA LEU A 298 -10.90 -4.28 8.50
C LEU A 298 -10.09 -2.99 8.26
N GLY A 299 -9.23 -2.59 9.19
CA GLY A 299 -8.28 -1.49 9.00
C GLY A 299 -8.90 -0.12 8.71
N PHE A 300 -10.20 0.06 8.94
CA PHE A 300 -10.95 1.26 8.54
C PHE A 300 -10.71 1.65 7.06
N GLY A 301 -10.59 0.63 6.20
CA GLY A 301 -10.39 0.78 4.74
C GLY A 301 -9.16 0.06 4.20
N GLY A 302 -8.16 -0.25 5.03
CA GLY A 302 -6.96 -0.96 4.59
C GLY A 302 -5.81 -0.95 5.59
N PRO A 303 -4.63 -1.46 5.20
CA PRO A 303 -4.32 -2.01 3.87
C PRO A 303 -4.85 -3.43 3.67
N HIS A 304 -5.26 -3.76 2.44
CA HIS A 304 -5.69 -5.11 2.03
C HIS A 304 -5.11 -5.44 0.65
N ALA A 305 -4.68 -6.68 0.44
CA ALA A 305 -4.29 -7.10 -0.90
C ALA A 305 -5.53 -7.35 -1.76
N ALA A 306 -5.62 -6.64 -2.88
CA ALA A 306 -6.51 -7.06 -3.95
C ALA A 306 -5.85 -8.15 -4.78
N TYR A 307 -6.64 -9.12 -5.22
CA TYR A 307 -6.20 -10.11 -6.19
C TYR A 307 -6.60 -9.67 -7.60
N PHE A 308 -5.82 -10.14 -8.57
CA PHE A 308 -6.10 -9.99 -9.99
C PHE A 308 -5.65 -11.26 -10.70
N ALA A 309 -6.61 -12.00 -11.26
CA ALA A 309 -6.37 -13.21 -12.03
C ALA A 309 -6.97 -13.10 -13.43
N THR A 310 -6.36 -13.78 -14.40
CA THR A 310 -6.74 -13.67 -15.81
C THR A 310 -6.33 -14.95 -16.56
N ARG A 311 -6.80 -15.10 -17.81
CA ARG A 311 -6.31 -16.12 -18.74
C ARG A 311 -4.83 -15.92 -19.10
N ASP A 312 -4.11 -17.01 -19.37
CA ASP A 312 -2.66 -17.00 -19.69
C ASP A 312 -2.35 -16.17 -20.95
N THR A 313 -3.29 -16.16 -21.91
CA THR A 313 -3.22 -15.35 -23.13
C THR A 313 -3.03 -13.86 -22.84
N PHE A 314 -3.53 -13.36 -21.70
CA PHE A 314 -3.47 -11.95 -21.31
C PHE A 314 -2.30 -11.61 -20.37
N LYS A 315 -1.42 -12.56 -20.04
CA LYS A 315 -0.33 -12.35 -19.06
C LYS A 315 0.61 -11.19 -19.37
N ARG A 316 0.74 -10.82 -20.65
CA ARG A 316 1.57 -9.69 -21.10
C ARG A 316 0.95 -8.31 -20.79
N HIS A 317 -0.35 -8.26 -20.50
CA HIS A 317 -1.09 -7.05 -20.15
C HIS A 317 -1.42 -6.95 -18.66
N MET A 318 -1.10 -7.97 -17.88
CA MET A 318 -1.36 -8.02 -16.44
C MET A 318 -0.65 -6.88 -15.70
N ALA A 319 -1.38 -6.19 -14.84
CA ALA A 319 -0.86 -5.14 -13.98
C ALA A 319 -0.08 -5.73 -12.79
N GLY A 320 0.94 -5.00 -12.33
CA GLY A 320 1.71 -5.35 -11.14
C GLY A 320 2.69 -6.51 -11.30
N ARG A 321 3.23 -6.91 -10.16
CA ARG A 321 4.28 -7.93 -10.05
C ARG A 321 3.69 -9.33 -10.23
N LEU A 322 4.52 -10.24 -10.70
CA LEU A 322 4.18 -11.66 -10.84
C LEU A 322 5.40 -12.46 -10.39
N VAL A 323 5.22 -13.39 -9.46
CA VAL A 323 6.24 -14.36 -9.08
C VAL A 323 6.18 -15.54 -10.06
N GLY A 324 7.33 -15.98 -10.53
CA GLY A 324 7.48 -17.17 -11.36
C GLY A 324 8.57 -18.10 -10.84
N VAL A 325 8.40 -19.39 -11.12
CA VAL A 325 9.39 -20.42 -10.87
C VAL A 325 10.48 -20.35 -11.93
N SER A 326 11.73 -20.51 -11.52
CA SER A 326 12.94 -20.49 -12.34
C SER A 326 13.96 -21.48 -11.76
N HIS A 327 15.16 -21.51 -12.32
CA HIS A 327 16.30 -22.25 -11.79
C HIS A 327 17.47 -21.31 -11.47
N ASP A 328 18.26 -21.65 -10.45
CA ASP A 328 19.52 -20.99 -10.12
C ASP A 328 20.69 -21.49 -11.00
N ALA A 329 21.89 -20.97 -10.77
CA ALA A 329 23.09 -21.36 -11.52
C ALA A 329 23.49 -22.84 -11.36
N ALA A 330 23.02 -23.53 -10.32
CA ALA A 330 23.24 -24.95 -10.08
C ALA A 330 22.08 -25.83 -10.59
N GLY A 331 21.08 -25.23 -11.27
CA GLY A 331 19.90 -25.92 -11.77
C GLY A 331 18.86 -26.24 -10.71
N ARG A 332 18.97 -25.69 -9.49
CA ARG A 332 17.96 -25.87 -8.44
C ARG A 332 16.78 -24.94 -8.67
N MET A 333 15.58 -25.41 -8.37
CA MET A 333 14.37 -24.60 -8.46
C MET A 333 14.45 -23.41 -7.48
N GLY A 334 14.03 -22.22 -7.94
CA GLY A 334 13.91 -21.02 -7.12
C GLY A 334 12.91 -20.03 -7.72
N TYR A 335 12.50 -19.05 -6.92
CA TYR A 335 11.47 -18.07 -7.29
C TYR A 335 12.08 -16.72 -7.66
N ARG A 336 11.44 -15.99 -8.57
CA ARG A 336 11.80 -14.59 -8.89
C ARG A 336 10.60 -13.81 -9.41
N LEU A 337 10.73 -12.49 -9.46
CA LEU A 337 9.79 -11.68 -10.23
C LEU A 337 9.95 -11.98 -11.73
N ALA A 338 8.83 -12.27 -12.39
CA ALA A 338 8.73 -12.69 -13.78
C ALA A 338 8.05 -11.62 -14.65
N LEU A 339 8.40 -11.62 -15.95
CA LEU A 339 7.84 -10.69 -16.95
C LEU A 339 7.93 -9.21 -16.53
N GLN A 340 9.03 -8.82 -15.88
CA GLN A 340 9.20 -7.47 -15.29
C GLN A 340 9.21 -6.34 -16.33
N THR A 341 9.38 -6.66 -17.62
CA THR A 341 9.27 -5.67 -18.71
C THR A 341 7.89 -5.04 -18.81
N ARG A 342 6.86 -5.60 -18.18
CA ARG A 342 5.51 -5.01 -18.06
C ARG A 342 5.46 -3.82 -17.11
N GLU A 343 6.41 -3.71 -16.19
CA GLU A 343 6.35 -2.79 -15.04
C GLU A 343 6.98 -1.42 -15.33
N GLN A 344 6.55 -0.41 -14.56
CA GLN A 344 6.94 0.99 -14.73
C GLN A 344 8.45 1.25 -14.73
N HIS A 345 9.23 0.48 -13.97
CA HIS A 345 10.67 0.70 -13.82
C HIS A 345 11.46 0.33 -15.10
N ILE A 346 10.88 -0.46 -16.00
CA ILE A 346 11.45 -0.78 -17.32
C ILE A 346 10.73 0.00 -18.41
N ARG A 347 9.40 -0.09 -18.45
CA ARG A 347 8.60 0.43 -19.58
C ARG A 347 8.05 1.84 -19.40
N ARG A 348 8.15 2.43 -18.21
CA ARG A 348 7.70 3.80 -17.91
C ARG A 348 6.26 4.05 -18.38
N ASP A 349 6.04 4.98 -19.29
CA ASP A 349 4.74 5.33 -19.87
C ASP A 349 4.10 4.22 -20.71
N LYS A 350 4.89 3.23 -21.16
CA LYS A 350 4.41 2.04 -21.90
C LYS A 350 4.16 0.84 -21.00
N ALA A 351 4.28 1.00 -19.68
CA ALA A 351 4.00 -0.06 -18.74
C ALA A 351 2.51 -0.39 -18.73
N THR A 352 2.18 -1.59 -18.25
CA THR A 352 0.79 -2.06 -18.12
C THR A 352 0.00 -1.27 -17.08
N SER A 353 0.68 -0.75 -16.06
CA SER A 353 0.11 0.07 -14.99
C SER A 353 1.23 0.93 -14.37
N ASN A 354 0.83 1.98 -13.65
CA ASN A 354 1.74 2.81 -12.87
C ASN A 354 2.07 2.23 -11.48
N ILE A 355 1.47 1.10 -11.09
CA ILE A 355 1.70 0.49 -9.78
C ILE A 355 3.18 0.12 -9.55
N CYS A 356 3.66 0.33 -8.31
CA CYS A 356 5.04 0.01 -7.91
C CYS A 356 5.08 -0.66 -6.54
N THR A 357 4.78 0.11 -5.49
CA THR A 357 4.42 -0.45 -4.17
C THR A 357 3.01 -1.03 -4.30
N ALA A 358 2.84 -2.27 -3.85
CA ALA A 358 1.56 -2.97 -3.78
C ALA A 358 1.35 -3.44 -2.33
N GLN A 359 0.57 -4.50 -2.12
CA GLN A 359 0.14 -4.94 -0.79
C GLN A 359 0.77 -6.28 -0.39
N VAL A 360 2.08 -6.40 -0.59
CA VAL A 360 2.83 -7.66 -0.42
C VAL A 360 2.63 -8.28 0.97
N LEU A 361 2.79 -7.50 2.05
CA LEU A 361 2.65 -8.04 3.41
C LEU A 361 1.25 -8.61 3.66
N LEU A 362 0.22 -7.99 3.07
CA LEU A 362 -1.17 -8.40 3.26
C LEU A 362 -1.52 -9.59 2.36
N ALA A 363 -0.90 -9.69 1.19
CA ALA A 363 -0.98 -10.89 0.35
C ALA A 363 -0.31 -12.09 1.03
N VAL A 364 0.80 -11.87 1.74
CA VAL A 364 1.45 -12.89 2.58
C VAL A 364 0.52 -13.31 3.73
N ILE A 365 -0.13 -12.38 4.42
CA ILE A 365 -1.08 -12.72 5.50
C ILE A 365 -2.26 -13.54 4.94
N ALA A 366 -2.80 -13.15 3.79
CA ALA A 366 -3.95 -13.83 3.20
C ALA A 366 -3.62 -15.23 2.63
N SER A 367 -2.35 -15.55 2.37
CA SER A 367 -1.92 -16.86 1.85
C SER A 367 -1.45 -17.84 2.92
N MET A 368 -1.50 -17.45 4.20
CA MET A 368 -1.07 -18.23 5.36
C MET A 368 -2.30 -18.69 6.17
#